data_AF-A0A920BPA1-F1
#
_entry.id   AF-A0A920BPA1-F1
#
_cell.length_a   1.000
_cell.length_b   1.000
_cell.length_c   1.000
_cell.angle_alpha   90.00
_cell.angle_beta   90.00
_cell.angle_gamma   90.00
#
_symmetry.space_group_name_H-M   'P 1'
#
loop_
_entity.id
_entity.type
_entity.pdbx_description
1 polymer ?
#
loop_
_entity_poly.entity_id
_entity_poly.type
_entity_poly.pdbx_seq_one_letter_code
_entity_poly.pdbx_strand_id
1 'polypeptide(L)'
;MVVISACNPKKFQRRQTKTIILKDNDGKPAIDSVSGKPIEVKTGKFGPYVTDGTTNASLQLGDSIEQITSERAKELLADRRAQQN
;
A
#
# COMPACT_ATOMS: atom_id res chain seq x y z
N MET A 1 -22.44 6.70 -50.01
CA MET A 1 -22.60 6.12 -48.66
C MET A 1 -21.22 5.88 -48.09
N VAL A 2 -20.69 6.81 -47.29
CA VAL A 2 -19.32 6.73 -46.75
C VAL A 2 -19.40 6.03 -45.39
N VAL A 3 -18.87 4.81 -45.31
CA VAL A 3 -18.82 4.05 -44.06
C VAL A 3 -17.62 4.57 -43.26
N ILE A 4 -17.84 5.55 -42.38
CA ILE A 4 -16.83 6.00 -41.43
C ILE A 4 -16.74 4.92 -40.35
N SER A 5 -15.71 4.08 -40.47
CA SER A 5 -15.38 3.06 -39.49
C SER A 5 -15.06 3.73 -38.15
N ALA A 6 -15.85 3.43 -37.12
CA ALA A 6 -15.69 3.97 -35.79
C ALA A 6 -14.35 3.51 -35.20
N CYS A 7 -13.40 4.45 -35.08
CA CYS A 7 -12.19 4.27 -34.30
C CYS A 7 -12.61 4.11 -32.83
N ASN A 8 -12.64 2.88 -32.35
CA ASN A 8 -12.98 2.58 -30.96
C ASN A 8 -11.79 2.99 -30.07
N PRO A 9 -11.90 4.03 -29.22
CA PRO A 9 -10.78 4.41 -28.37
C PRO A 9 -10.53 3.27 -27.38
N LYS A 10 -9.34 2.66 -27.43
CA LYS A 10 -8.90 1.74 -26.36
C LYS A 10 -8.96 2.52 -25.06
N LYS A 11 -10.00 2.28 -24.24
CA LYS A 11 -10.13 2.85 -22.90
C LYS A 11 -8.85 2.49 -22.16
N PHE A 12 -7.99 3.49 -21.93
CA PHE A 12 -6.77 3.37 -21.15
C PHE A 12 -7.21 3.05 -19.72
N GLN A 13 -7.36 1.77 -19.43
CA GLN A 13 -7.71 1.30 -18.09
C GLN A 13 -6.57 1.73 -17.19
N ARG A 14 -6.85 2.72 -16.34
CA ARG A 14 -5.94 3.20 -15.31
C ARG A 14 -5.51 1.96 -14.52
N ARG A 15 -4.26 1.53 -14.72
CA ARG A 15 -3.68 0.35 -14.08
C ARG A 15 -3.87 0.54 -12.58
N GLN A 16 -4.80 -0.19 -11.99
CA GLN A 16 -5.16 -0.02 -10.58
C GLN A 16 -3.96 -0.43 -9.74
N THR A 17 -3.53 0.44 -8.83
CA THR A 17 -2.48 0.12 -7.85
C THR A 17 -3.06 -0.85 -6.83
N LYS A 18 -2.46 -2.05 -6.70
CA LYS A 18 -2.89 -3.10 -5.77
C LYS A 18 -2.69 -2.58 -4.34
N THR A 19 -3.79 -2.20 -3.70
CA THR A 19 -3.82 -1.82 -2.29
C THR A 19 -4.16 -3.07 -1.50
N ILE A 20 -3.26 -3.49 -0.61
CA ILE A 20 -3.42 -4.68 0.21
C ILE A 20 -3.51 -4.20 1.65
N ILE A 21 -4.65 -4.43 2.28
CA ILE A 21 -4.80 -4.24 3.73
C ILE A 21 -4.04 -5.37 4.39
N LEU A 22 -3.06 -5.03 5.25
CA LEU A 22 -2.32 -6.04 5.99
C LEU A 22 -3.27 -6.72 6.98
N LYS A 23 -3.29 -8.05 6.90
CA LYS A 23 -4.03 -8.90 7.81
C LYS A 23 -3.02 -9.56 8.74
N ASP A 24 -3.30 -9.53 10.03
CA ASP A 24 -2.58 -10.35 11.01
C ASP A 24 -2.78 -11.84 10.70
N ASN A 25 -1.98 -12.70 11.35
CA ASN A 25 -2.17 -14.17 11.31
C ASN A 25 -3.60 -14.59 11.71
N ASP A 26 -4.34 -13.73 12.41
CA ASP A 26 -5.72 -13.92 12.85
C ASP A 26 -6.79 -13.39 11.86
N GLY A 27 -6.39 -12.88 10.69
CA GLY A 27 -7.30 -12.35 9.67
C GLY A 27 -7.93 -10.98 10.00
N LYS A 28 -7.55 -10.36 11.12
CA LYS A 28 -7.92 -8.97 11.48
C LYS A 28 -7.01 -7.96 10.78
N PRO A 29 -7.52 -6.75 10.46
CA PRO A 29 -6.68 -5.67 9.99
C PRO A 29 -5.70 -5.28 11.11
N ALA A 30 -4.42 -5.19 10.78
CA ALA A 30 -3.42 -4.72 11.72
C ALA A 30 -3.73 -3.26 12.08
N ILE A 31 -4.03 -2.99 13.35
CA ILE A 31 -4.28 -1.63 13.86
C ILE A 31 -3.07 -1.21 14.68
N ASP A 32 -2.58 -0.02 14.40
CA ASP A 32 -1.57 0.63 15.21
C ASP A 32 -2.23 1.26 16.45
N SER A 33 -1.82 0.88 17.66
CA SER A 33 -2.40 1.41 18.91
C SER A 33 -2.17 2.92 19.10
N VAL A 34 -1.19 3.48 18.38
CA VAL A 34 -0.82 4.90 18.47
C VAL A 34 -1.60 5.74 17.46
N SER A 35 -1.85 5.23 16.25
CA SER A 35 -2.60 5.95 15.22
C SER A 35 -4.10 5.67 15.27
N GLY A 36 -4.50 4.53 15.86
CA GLY A 36 -5.88 4.02 15.85
C GLY A 36 -6.38 3.68 14.44
N LYS A 37 -5.49 3.65 13.44
CA LYS A 37 -5.84 3.47 12.03
C LYS A 37 -5.37 2.10 11.53
N PRO A 38 -6.07 1.52 10.53
CA PRO A 38 -5.63 0.30 9.90
C PRO A 38 -4.36 0.54 9.09
N ILE A 39 -3.43 -0.41 9.18
CA ILE A 39 -2.18 -0.39 8.44
C ILE A 39 -2.42 -0.93 7.03
N GLU A 40 -2.11 -0.11 6.02
CA GLU A 40 -2.27 -0.47 4.61
C GLU A 40 -0.91 -0.59 3.93
N VAL A 41 -0.74 -1.61 3.07
CA VAL A 41 0.41 -1.70 2.17
C VAL A 41 -0.01 -1.37 0.75
N LYS A 42 0.72 -0.43 0.16
CA LYS A 42 0.48 0.07 -1.20
C LYS A 42 1.72 -0.15 -2.04
N THR A 43 1.52 -0.57 -3.29
CA THR A 43 2.58 -0.63 -4.30
C THR A 43 2.61 0.66 -5.11
N GLY A 44 3.64 1.48 -4.91
CA GLY A 44 3.86 2.74 -5.61
C GLY A 44 5.03 2.69 -6.61
N LYS A 45 5.33 3.83 -7.23
CA LYS A 45 6.45 3.99 -8.18
C LYS A 45 7.82 3.68 -7.56
N PHE A 46 7.96 3.93 -6.26
CA PHE A 46 9.20 3.74 -5.50
C PHE A 46 9.30 2.35 -4.82
N GLY A 47 8.35 1.45 -5.11
CA GLY A 47 8.25 0.16 -4.43
C GLY A 47 7.09 0.12 -3.43
N PRO A 48 6.99 -0.98 -2.67
CA PRO A 48 5.95 -1.16 -1.68
C PRO A 48 6.22 -0.32 -0.44
N TYR A 49 5.17 0.22 0.15
CA TYR A 49 5.25 1.02 1.37
C TYR A 49 4.05 0.76 2.28
N VAL A 50 4.25 0.98 3.57
CA VAL A 50 3.26 0.90 4.63
C VAL A 50 2.73 2.31 4.90
N THR A 51 1.42 2.43 5.11
CA THR A 51 0.77 3.69 5.46
C THR A 51 -0.30 3.49 6.51
N ASP A 52 -0.32 4.40 7.48
CA ASP A 52 -1.42 4.57 8.44
C ASP A 52 -2.32 5.75 8.06
N GLY A 53 -2.15 6.28 6.85
CA GLY A 53 -2.82 7.49 6.37
C GLY A 53 -2.20 8.81 6.86
N THR A 54 -1.34 8.80 7.88
CA THR A 54 -0.61 9.99 8.34
C THR A 54 0.90 9.76 8.27
N THR A 55 1.37 8.65 8.83
CA THR A 55 2.77 8.22 8.74
C THR A 55 2.96 7.24 7.60
N ASN A 56 4.01 7.46 6.82
CA ASN A 56 4.39 6.62 5.69
C ASN A 56 5.80 6.06 5.90
N ALA A 57 5.91 4.74 5.88
CA ALA A 57 7.19 4.04 5.98
C ALA A 57 7.42 3.19 4.71
N SER A 58 8.56 3.40 4.07
CA SER A 58 8.99 2.57 2.95
C SER A 58 9.45 1.22 3.46
N LEU A 59 9.12 0.15 2.72
CA LEU A 59 9.65 -1.17 3.02
C LEU A 59 11.13 -1.26 2.63
N GLN A 60 11.91 -2.01 3.40
CA GLN A 60 13.31 -2.29 3.07
C GLN A 60 13.41 -3.24 1.87
N LEU A 61 14.52 -3.19 1.13
CA LEU A 61 14.83 -4.12 0.03
C LEU A 61 15.06 -5.54 0.60
N GLY A 62 13.99 -6.26 0.86
CA GLY A 62 13.99 -7.57 1.48
C GLY A 62 12.60 -7.96 1.99
N ASP A 63 11.85 -6.95 2.45
CA ASP A 63 10.47 -7.12 2.90
C ASP A 63 9.54 -7.06 1.68
N SER A 64 9.16 -8.24 1.19
CA SER A 64 8.16 -8.38 0.12
C SER A 64 6.74 -8.21 0.69
N ILE A 65 5.83 -7.70 -0.14
CA ILE A 65 4.43 -7.39 0.25
C ILE A 65 3.69 -8.62 0.80
N GLU A 66 4.11 -9.81 0.39
CA GLU A 66 3.51 -11.09 0.80
C GLU A 66 4.13 -11.65 2.09
N GLN A 67 5.33 -11.19 2.44
CA GLN A 67 6.10 -11.65 3.59
C GLN A 67 6.05 -10.67 4.77
N ILE A 68 5.56 -9.45 4.54
CA ILE A 68 5.50 -8.45 5.60
C ILE A 68 4.40 -8.83 6.60
N THR A 69 4.79 -8.92 7.86
CA THR A 69 3.88 -9.10 8.98
C THR A 69 3.47 -7.75 9.54
N SER A 70 2.38 -7.76 10.30
CA SER A 70 1.90 -6.58 11.02
C SER A 70 2.89 -6.07 12.04
N GLU A 71 3.53 -6.95 12.82
CA GLU A 71 4.55 -6.59 13.81
C GLU A 71 5.68 -5.76 13.17
N ARG A 72 6.20 -6.25 12.03
CA ARG A 72 7.23 -5.55 11.28
C ARG A 72 6.76 -4.20 10.74
N ALA A 73 5.51 -4.13 10.30
CA ALA A 73 4.91 -2.87 9.85
C ALA A 73 4.85 -1.83 10.99
N LYS A 74 4.46 -2.24 12.20
CA LYS A 74 4.40 -1.38 13.40
C LYS A 74 5.78 -0.84 13.78
N GLU A 75 6.81 -1.69 13.72
CA GLU A 75 8.19 -1.28 13.97
C GLU A 75 8.63 -0.18 13.01
N LEU A 76 8.45 -0.39 11.69
CA LEU A 76 8.85 0.59 10.67
C LEU A 76 8.15 1.94 10.85
N LEU A 77 6.90 1.92 11.30
CA LEU A 77 6.13 3.14 11.55
C LEU A 77 6.57 3.83 12.84
N ALA A 78 6.90 3.08 13.89
CA ALA A 78 7.47 3.62 15.11
C ALA A 78 8.84 4.28 14.86
N ASP A 79 9.72 3.61 14.11
CA ASP A 79 11.03 4.15 13.71
C ASP A 79 10.88 5.44 12.90
N ARG A 80 9.93 5.45 11.95
CA ARG A 80 9.63 6.64 11.16
C ARG A 80 9.17 7.81 12.02
N ARG A 81 8.32 7.56 13.03
CA ARG A 81 7.85 8.57 13.98
C ARG A 81 9.00 9.11 14.83
N ALA A 82 9.88 8.24 15.33
CA ALA A 82 11.05 8.63 16.11
C ALA A 82 12.02 9.53 15.31
N GLN A 83 12.15 9.30 13.99
CA GLN A 83 12.98 10.12 13.10
C GLN A 83 12.35 11.45 12.67
N GLN A 84 11.03 11.63 12.82
CA GLN A 84 10.31 12.82 12.36
C GLN A 84 10.11 13.88 13.45
N ASN A 85 10.66 13.67 14.64
CA ASN A 85 10.65 14.64 15.76
C ASN A 85 11.78 15.67 15.66
#